data_AF-A0A928RM07-F1
#
_entry.id   AF-A0A928RM07-F1
#
_cell.length_a   1.000
_cell.length_b   1.000
_cell.length_c   1.000
_cell.angle_alpha   90.00
_cell.angle_beta   90.00
_cell.angle_gamma   90.00
#
_symmetry.space_group_name_H-M   'P 1'
#
loop_
_entity.id
_entity.type
_entity.pdbx_description
1 polymer ?
#
loop_
_entity_poly.entity_id
_entity_poly.type
_entity_poly.pdbx_seq_one_letter_code
_entity_poly.pdbx_strand_id
1 'polypeptide(L)'
;MKLKITRYSDFGARRPSSGNFADEIEMEAVLGEYSTPSLFGIFHAFRSFEILSMDENSVTISAVSKTDRGVKNHEPQRLIKGSIIGFEDSQYETSDDGPGWYATDEMNFQIVE
;
A
#
# COMPACT_ATOMS: atom_id res chain seq x y z
N MET A 1 -4.64 -0.06 19.95
CA MET A 1 -3.60 0.66 19.19
C MET A 1 -4.14 0.69 17.78
N LYS A 2 -4.34 1.88 17.22
CA LYS A 2 -4.86 2.00 15.87
C LYS A 2 -3.72 2.20 14.87
N LEU A 3 -3.96 1.74 13.66
CA LEU A 3 -3.12 2.01 12.50
C LEU A 3 -3.92 2.86 11.54
N LYS A 4 -3.34 4.00 11.19
CA LYS A 4 -3.73 4.79 10.04
C LYS A 4 -2.93 4.32 8.85
N ILE A 5 -3.64 3.93 7.80
CA ILE A 5 -3.06 3.44 6.55
C ILE A 5 -3.48 4.43 5.47
N THR A 6 -2.49 5.05 4.85
CA THR A 6 -2.71 6.01 3.76
C THR A 6 -2.10 5.43 2.50
N ARG A 7 -2.90 5.35 1.46
CA ARG A 7 -2.49 4.79 0.18
C ARG A 7 -2.53 5.86 -0.88
N TYR A 8 -1.42 6.06 -1.59
CA TYR A 8 -1.32 6.99 -2.70
C TYR A 8 -1.17 6.20 -4.00
N SER A 9 -1.95 6.55 -5.02
CA SER A 9 -1.71 6.05 -6.38
C SER A 9 -1.62 7.21 -7.36
N ASP A 10 -0.48 7.31 -8.05
CA ASP A 10 -0.29 8.22 -9.18
C ASP A 10 -0.36 7.42 -10.48
N PHE A 11 -1.45 7.60 -11.24
CA PHE A 11 -1.62 6.96 -12.55
C PHE A 11 -1.06 7.86 -13.65
N GLY A 12 0.23 7.73 -13.90
CA GLY A 12 0.94 8.37 -15.00
C GLY A 12 0.72 7.68 -16.36
N ALA A 13 -0.45 7.85 -16.97
CA ALA A 13 -0.62 8.14 -18.42
C ALA A 13 -2.12 8.26 -18.81
N ARG A 14 -2.51 9.46 -19.27
CA ARG A 14 -3.71 9.76 -20.09
C ARG A 14 -5.11 9.44 -19.53
N ARG A 15 -5.44 9.88 -18.31
CA ARG A 15 -6.81 10.38 -18.07
C ARG A 15 -6.75 11.88 -17.75
N PRO A 16 -7.50 12.76 -18.44
CA PRO A 16 -7.56 14.19 -18.12
C PRO A 16 -8.19 14.49 -16.74
N SER A 17 -8.57 13.44 -15.99
CA SER A 17 -8.98 13.46 -14.60
C SER A 17 -7.92 12.83 -13.67
N SER A 18 -6.63 12.99 -13.98
CA SER A 18 -5.51 12.52 -13.16
C SER A 18 -5.57 13.18 -11.78
N GLY A 19 -6.26 12.52 -10.85
CA GLY A 19 -6.28 12.89 -9.45
C GLY A 19 -5.25 12.05 -8.70
N ASN A 20 -4.54 12.68 -7.76
CA ASN A 20 -3.90 11.93 -6.69
C ASN A 20 -5.02 11.28 -5.88
N PHE A 21 -5.15 9.96 -5.98
CA PHE A 21 -6.05 9.22 -5.11
C PHE A 21 -5.29 8.89 -3.84
N ALA A 22 -5.65 9.61 -2.78
CA ALA A 22 -5.20 9.33 -1.43
C ALA A 22 -6.39 8.74 -0.67
N ASP A 23 -6.42 7.42 -0.52
CA ASP A 23 -7.40 6.76 0.33
C ASP A 23 -6.79 6.53 1.71
N GLU A 24 -7.59 6.76 2.74
CA GLU A 24 -7.17 6.64 4.12
C GLU A 24 -8.15 5.78 4.91
N ILE A 25 -7.60 4.90 5.73
CA ILE A 25 -8.38 4.11 6.68
C ILE A 25 -7.68 4.06 8.03
N GLU A 26 -8.48 4.12 9.09
CA GLU A 26 -8.04 3.83 10.45
C GLU A 26 -8.66 2.53 10.94
N MET A 27 -7.85 1.68 11.56
CA MET A 27 -8.27 0.36 12.03
C MET A 27 -7.52 -0.07 13.29
N GLU A 28 -8.13 -0.93 14.11
CA GLU A 28 -7.43 -1.55 15.23
C GLU A 28 -6.38 -2.53 14.71
N ALA A 29 -5.14 -2.37 15.18
CA ALA A 29 -4.04 -3.27 14.84
C ALA A 29 -4.22 -4.61 15.54
N VAL A 30 -4.28 -5.69 14.76
CA VAL A 30 -4.33 -7.06 15.25
C VAL A 30 -3.30 -7.88 14.46
N LEU A 31 -2.67 -8.87 15.10
CA LEU A 31 -1.76 -9.77 14.39
C LEU A 31 -2.51 -10.52 13.28
N GLY A 32 -1.88 -10.61 12.10
CA GLY A 32 -2.43 -11.33 10.96
C GLY A 32 -2.39 -10.55 9.64
N GLU A 33 -2.93 -11.18 8.60
CA GLU A 33 -2.95 -10.65 7.24
C GLU A 33 -4.20 -9.80 6.97
N TYR A 34 -3.99 -8.71 6.22
CA TYR A 34 -5.01 -7.77 5.79
C TYR A 34 -5.03 -7.65 4.27
N SER A 35 -6.20 -7.88 3.68
CA SER A 35 -6.46 -7.70 2.25
C SER A 35 -6.67 -6.22 1.91
N THR A 36 -5.76 -5.62 1.14
CA THR A 36 -5.89 -4.21 0.73
C THR A 36 -7.09 -3.96 -0.18
N PRO A 37 -7.50 -4.86 -1.13
CA PRO A 37 -8.75 -4.66 -1.86
C PRO A 37 -9.98 -4.64 -0.96
N SER A 38 -9.97 -5.39 0.15
CA SER A 38 -11.09 -5.39 1.10
C SER A 38 -11.16 -4.09 1.92
N LEU A 39 -10.02 -3.46 2.18
CA LEU A 39 -9.95 -2.21 2.96
C LEU A 39 -10.26 -0.97 2.12
N PHE A 40 -9.79 -0.94 0.87
CA PHE A 40 -9.88 0.25 0.01
C PHE A 40 -10.92 0.13 -1.12
N GLY A 41 -11.48 -1.06 -1.36
CA GLY A 41 -12.50 -1.30 -2.39
C GLY A 41 -11.98 -1.24 -3.85
N ILE A 42 -10.70 -0.94 -4.07
CA ILE A 42 -10.09 -0.79 -5.39
C ILE A 42 -8.90 -1.76 -5.55
N PHE A 43 -8.77 -2.40 -6.72
CA PHE A 43 -7.65 -3.27 -7.05
C PHE A 43 -6.44 -2.48 -7.56
N HIS A 44 -5.27 -2.72 -6.96
CA HIS A 44 -4.02 -2.02 -7.27
C HIS A 44 -2.80 -2.94 -7.02
N ALA A 45 -1.59 -2.38 -7.02
CA ALA A 45 -0.34 -3.13 -6.87
C ALA A 45 -0.26 -3.82 -5.52
N PHE A 46 -0.45 -3.12 -4.41
CA PHE A 46 -0.52 -3.78 -3.10
C PHE A 46 -1.76 -4.64 -2.98
N ARG A 47 -1.59 -5.90 -2.54
CA ARG A 47 -2.65 -6.92 -2.39
C ARG A 47 -2.95 -7.23 -0.94
N SER A 48 -1.91 -7.29 -0.11
CA SER A 48 -2.06 -7.49 1.31
C SER A 48 -0.88 -6.89 2.07
N PHE A 49 -1.08 -6.70 3.37
CA PHE A 49 -0.01 -6.51 4.33
C PHE A 49 -0.27 -7.39 5.54
N GLU A 50 0.77 -7.75 6.26
CA GLU A 50 0.70 -8.60 7.44
C GLU A 50 1.34 -7.89 8.63
N ILE A 51 0.61 -7.89 9.75
CA ILE A 51 1.16 -7.48 11.04
C ILE A 51 1.78 -8.71 11.70
N LEU A 52 3.12 -8.75 11.72
CA LEU A 52 3.90 -9.88 12.19
C LEU A 52 4.16 -9.85 13.69
N SER A 53 4.32 -8.65 14.25
CA SER A 53 4.52 -8.45 15.69
C SER A 53 4.07 -7.06 16.10
N MET A 54 3.68 -6.93 17.37
CA MET A 54 3.30 -5.65 17.96
C MET A 54 3.66 -5.59 19.43
N ASP A 55 4.07 -4.42 19.88
CA ASP A 55 4.20 -4.05 21.29
C ASP A 55 3.50 -2.71 21.53
N GLU A 56 3.63 -2.13 22.73
CA GLU A 56 2.94 -0.88 23.08
C GLU A 56 3.39 0.34 22.23
N ASN A 57 4.55 0.26 21.59
CA ASN A 57 5.19 1.39 20.91
C ASN A 57 5.57 1.09 19.46
N SER A 58 5.40 -0.13 18.96
CA SER A 58 5.81 -0.49 17.62
C SER A 58 5.03 -1.65 17.02
N VAL A 59 4.99 -1.67 15.70
CA VAL A 59 4.35 -2.70 14.87
C VAL A 59 5.33 -3.10 13.77
N THR A 60 5.52 -4.39 13.55
CA THR A 60 6.30 -4.89 12.40
C THR A 60 5.34 -5.31 11.30
N ILE A 61 5.49 -4.69 10.13
CA ILE A 61 4.59 -4.85 8.98
C ILE A 61 5.38 -5.39 7.80
N SER A 62 4.82 -6.38 7.11
CA SER A 62 5.26 -6.82 5.79
C SER A 62 4.17 -6.50 4.75
N ALA A 63 4.54 -6.29 3.50
CA ALA A 63 3.58 -6.00 2.43
C ALA A 63 3.83 -6.89 1.21
N VAL A 64 2.75 -7.22 0.51
CA VAL A 64 2.79 -7.98 -0.74
C VAL A 64 2.18 -7.14 -1.85
N SER A 65 2.96 -6.93 -2.91
CA SER A 65 2.51 -6.31 -4.14
C SER A 65 2.49 -7.32 -5.29
N LYS A 66 1.59 -7.11 -6.25
CA LYS A 66 1.50 -7.86 -7.49
C LYS A 66 1.41 -6.87 -8.65
N THR A 67 2.48 -6.80 -9.43
CA THR A 67 2.66 -5.92 -10.59
C THR A 67 2.75 -6.73 -11.89
N ASP A 68 2.94 -6.05 -13.02
CA ASP A 68 3.28 -6.67 -14.31
C ASP A 68 4.58 -7.50 -14.22
N ARG A 69 5.49 -7.13 -13.32
CA ARG A 69 6.77 -7.81 -13.08
C ARG A 69 6.65 -9.05 -12.19
N GLY A 70 5.47 -9.33 -11.65
CA GLY A 70 5.19 -10.47 -10.79
C GLY A 70 4.76 -10.09 -9.38
N VAL A 71 4.92 -11.04 -8.46
CA VAL A 71 4.60 -10.84 -7.03
C VAL A 71 5.89 -10.48 -6.29
N LYS A 72 5.86 -9.41 -5.49
CA LYS A 72 6.97 -8.99 -4.63
C LYS A 72 6.50 -9.01 -3.18
N ASN A 73 7.23 -9.77 -2.36
CA ASN A 73 7.14 -9.69 -0.90
C ASN A 73 8.16 -8.65 -0.45
N HIS A 74 7.69 -7.58 0.18
CA HIS A 74 8.58 -6.56 0.73
C HIS A 74 9.16 -7.04 2.06
N GLU A 75 10.39 -6.64 2.34
CA GLU A 75 11.02 -6.96 3.63
C GLU A 75 10.22 -6.34 4.78
N PRO A 76 10.04 -7.06 5.91
CA PRO A 76 9.36 -6.52 7.07
C PRO A 76 10.01 -5.23 7.58
N GLN A 77 9.18 -4.20 7.82
CA GLN A 77 9.60 -2.92 8.35
C GLN A 77 8.98 -2.69 9.73
N ARG A 78 9.78 -2.19 10.67
CA ARG A 78 9.31 -1.84 12.01
C ARG A 78 8.83 -0.38 12.02
N LEU A 79 7.55 -0.19 12.26
CA LEU A 79 6.92 1.11 12.53
C LEU A 79 6.99 1.41 14.02
N ILE A 80 7.52 2.59 14.38
CA ILE A 80 7.59 3.06 15.77
C ILE A 80 6.53 4.16 15.97
N LYS A 81 5.94 4.24 17.16
CA LYS A 81 4.94 5.26 17.52
C LYS A 81 5.53 6.66 17.30
N GLY A 82 4.84 7.48 16.51
CA GLY A 82 5.29 8.81 16.12
C GLY A 82 6.11 8.86 14.82
N SER A 83 6.40 7.72 14.18
CA SER A 83 7.02 7.65 12.86
C SER A 83 6.03 7.22 11.77
N ILE A 84 6.50 7.18 10.53
CA ILE A 84 5.80 6.65 9.36
C ILE A 84 6.73 5.66 8.66
N ILE A 85 6.19 4.54 8.17
CA ILE A 85 6.87 3.67 7.22
C ILE A 85 6.06 3.58 5.94
N GLY A 86 6.72 3.27 4.83
CA GLY A 86 6.09 3.18 3.51
C GLY A 86 6.61 2.00 2.71
N PHE A 87 5.74 1.49 1.84
CA PHE A 87 6.09 0.55 0.79
C PHE A 87 5.68 1.16 -0.54
N GLU A 88 6.57 1.06 -1.53
CA GLU A 88 6.32 1.59 -2.88
C GLU A 88 6.53 0.47 -3.90
N ASP A 89 5.62 0.40 -4.86
CA ASP A 89 5.81 -0.40 -6.07
C ASP A 89 5.25 0.34 -7.29
N SER A 90 5.72 -0.06 -8.47
CA SER A 90 5.30 0.54 -9.74
C SER A 90 4.81 -0.53 -10.70
N GLN A 91 3.68 -0.26 -11.36
CA GLN A 91 3.17 -1.06 -12.46
C GLN A 91 3.38 -0.35 -13.78
N TYR A 92 3.72 -1.13 -14.79
CA TYR A 92 3.76 -0.67 -16.17
C TYR A 92 3.00 -1.64 -17.07
N GLU A 93 2.08 -1.13 -17.88
CA GLU A 93 1.44 -1.93 -18.91
C GLU A 93 1.56 -1.20 -20.25
N THR A 94 2.29 -1.81 -21.17
CA THR A 94 2.25 -1.45 -22.59
C THR A 94 1.08 -2.12 -23.24
N SER A 95 0.13 -1.36 -23.80
CA SER A 95 -0.82 -1.92 -24.75
C SER A 95 -0.12 -2.13 -26.09
N ASP A 96 -0.39 -3.26 -26.75
CA ASP A 96 0.16 -3.56 -28.08
C ASP A 96 -0.32 -2.55 -29.16
N ASP A 97 -1.47 -1.89 -28.94
CA ASP A 97 -2.13 -1.00 -29.90
C ASP A 97 -2.17 0.50 -29.47
N GLY A 98 -1.39 0.89 -28.45
CA GLY A 98 -1.49 2.25 -27.87
C GLY A 98 -0.36 2.61 -26.89
N PRO A 99 -0.35 3.85 -26.35
CA PRO A 99 0.68 4.26 -25.38
C PRO A 99 0.51 3.49 -24.07
N GLY A 100 1.60 2.94 -23.56
CA GLY A 100 1.60 2.29 -22.25
C GLY A 100 1.25 3.26 -21.12
N TRP A 101 0.83 2.70 -19.98
CA TRP A 101 0.60 3.45 -18.76
C TRP A 101 1.56 3.01 -17.65
N TYR A 102 1.94 3.97 -16.82
CA TYR A 102 2.78 3.77 -15.64
C TYR A 102 1.98 4.20 -14.41
N ALA A 103 1.99 3.40 -13.34
CA ALA A 103 1.42 3.83 -12.07
C ALA A 103 2.36 3.52 -10.92
N THR A 104 2.58 4.49 -10.04
CA THR A 104 3.20 4.28 -8.73
C THR A 104 2.11 4.12 -7.69
N ASP A 105 2.28 3.13 -6.83
CA ASP A 105 1.40 2.82 -5.72
C ASP A 105 2.25 2.83 -4.44
N GLU A 106 1.88 3.67 -3.48
CA GLU A 106 2.54 3.80 -2.19
C GLU A 106 1.54 3.45 -1.09
N MET A 107 1.98 2.67 -0.11
CA MET A 107 1.20 2.30 1.07
C MET A 107 1.97 2.69 2.33
N ASN A 108 1.46 3.71 3.02
CA ASN A 108 2.07 4.30 4.20
C ASN A 108 1.30 3.91 5.46
N PHE A 109 2.04 3.70 6.55
CA PHE A 109 1.50 3.27 7.83
C PHE A 109 1.95 4.21 8.94
N GLN A 110 1.02 4.52 9.84
CA GLN A 110 1.25 5.31 11.04
C GLN A 110 0.47 4.73 12.22
N ILE A 111 1.09 4.64 13.39
CA ILE A 111 0.38 4.33 14.63
C ILE A 111 -0.36 5.58 15.08
N VAL A 112 -1.68 5.46 15.23
CA VAL A 112 -2.57 6.48 15.81
C VAL A 112 -3.23 5.91 17.07
N GLU A 113 -3.73 6.81 17.92
CA GLU A 113 -4.21 6.55 19.30
C GLU A 113 -4.90 5.19 19.51
#